data_AF-A0A2H5ZH66-F1
#
_entry.id   AF-A0A2H5ZH66-F1
#
_cell.length_a   1.000
_cell.length_b   1.000
_cell.length_c   1.000
_cell.angle_alpha   90.00
_cell.angle_beta   90.00
_cell.angle_gamma   90.00
#
_symmetry.space_group_name_H-M   'P 1'
#
loop_
_entity.id
_entity.type
_entity.pdbx_description
1 polymer ?
#
loop_
_entity_poly.entity_id
_entity_poly.type
_entity_poly.pdbx_seq_one_letter_code
_entity_poly.pdbx_strand_id
1 'polypeptide(L)'
;MEQRFCPFCGVARQPGARFCTSCGQPFGTTLRYNLRIPPRWAPLFVAATVLLLSAGAVVHGLLFPAPRGGIKKVETASQETLPADHPPVELPQQVKEAIRELAERAKGAPDDLALWRQVAQAQYRAGFFDPAYLNEARSAYRHILERAPDDLEALRALGNIAYEQRQPAVAVTYYRQYLAQKPDDLEVRTDLGTMLLALGETDNALATYQAVLRDNPNFFQAHFNLGVAYHGLGKTEEAMAAFARASETAPDDRIRQQVDQLIARIRGDGAESPAKAAQDTPSPPAESPSFRAAAESLFRQNPVMGPRVDRIEWANEDWAKVYVRDFPMDQMGNEMRNLFRERMLSRIREQKERFRIARTVRFEVVDHTTGRVMETLAE
;
A
#
# COMPACT_ATOMS: atom_id res chain seq x y z
N MET A 1 -30.56 6.62 -20.36
CA MET A 1 -30.64 7.46 -19.14
C MET A 1 -29.25 7.54 -18.54
N GLU A 2 -28.66 8.73 -18.45
CA GLU A 2 -27.43 8.90 -17.68
C GLU A 2 -27.68 8.56 -16.22
N GLN A 3 -26.92 7.63 -15.65
CA GLN A 3 -27.00 7.32 -14.23
C GLN A 3 -26.56 8.54 -13.42
N ARG A 4 -27.54 9.20 -12.76
CA ARG A 4 -27.31 10.40 -11.92
C ARG A 4 -26.59 10.07 -10.61
N PHE A 5 -26.61 8.81 -10.19
CA PHE A 5 -26.03 8.32 -8.95
C PHE A 5 -25.23 7.05 -9.21
N CYS A 6 -24.20 6.81 -8.39
CA CYS A 6 -23.44 5.58 -8.44
C CYS A 6 -24.31 4.38 -8.01
N PRO A 7 -24.42 3.33 -8.82
CA PRO A 7 -25.26 2.18 -8.48
C PRO A 7 -24.69 1.33 -7.33
N PHE A 8 -23.41 1.53 -6.99
CA PHE A 8 -22.72 0.78 -5.94
C PHE A 8 -22.76 1.49 -4.58
N CYS A 9 -22.63 2.82 -4.55
CA CYS A 9 -22.57 3.57 -3.28
C CYS A 9 -23.60 4.71 -3.16
N GLY A 10 -24.42 4.96 -4.19
CA GLY A 10 -25.50 5.96 -4.15
C GLY A 10 -25.06 7.42 -4.25
N VAL A 11 -23.76 7.71 -4.29
CA VAL A 11 -23.23 9.08 -4.39
C VAL A 11 -23.53 9.69 -5.75
N ALA A 12 -23.88 10.98 -5.78
CA ALA A 12 -24.16 11.71 -7.01
C ALA A 12 -22.96 11.67 -7.97
N ARG A 13 -23.22 11.34 -9.24
CA ARG A 13 -22.18 11.27 -10.26
C ARG A 13 -21.73 12.68 -10.63
N GLN A 14 -20.43 12.93 -10.55
CA GLN A 14 -19.83 14.17 -11.06
C GLN A 14 -19.88 14.18 -12.60
N PRO A 15 -20.28 15.30 -13.24
CA PRO A 15 -20.32 15.40 -14.70
C PRO A 15 -18.96 15.06 -15.34
N GLY A 16 -18.97 14.21 -16.37
CA GLY A 16 -17.75 13.79 -17.07
C GLY A 16 -16.91 12.70 -16.37
N ALA A 17 -17.25 12.28 -15.16
CA ALA A 17 -16.51 11.25 -14.45
C ALA A 17 -16.74 9.84 -15.07
N ARG A 18 -15.63 9.13 -15.31
CA ARG A 18 -15.62 7.72 -15.78
C ARG A 18 -15.69 6.70 -14.62
N PHE A 19 -15.47 7.16 -13.39
CA PHE A 19 -15.46 6.38 -12.15
C PHE A 19 -16.17 7.14 -11.03
N CYS A 20 -16.67 6.44 -10.00
CA CYS A 20 -17.23 7.08 -8.82
C CYS A 20 -16.12 7.70 -7.96
N THR A 21 -16.22 8.99 -7.66
CA THR A 21 -15.23 9.72 -6.84
C THR A 21 -15.21 9.30 -5.36
N SER A 22 -16.24 8.59 -4.91
CA SER A 22 -16.33 8.10 -3.53
C SER A 22 -15.86 6.65 -3.39
N CYS A 23 -16.26 5.75 -4.30
CA CYS A 23 -15.96 4.31 -4.19
C CYS A 23 -15.04 3.77 -5.29
N GLY A 24 -14.62 4.60 -6.24
CA GLY A 24 -13.70 4.22 -7.32
C GLY A 24 -14.28 3.36 -8.44
N GLN A 25 -15.54 2.89 -8.33
CA GLN A 25 -16.11 1.95 -9.30
C GLN A 25 -16.33 2.58 -10.69
N PRO A 26 -15.96 1.89 -11.79
CA PRO A 26 -16.15 2.39 -13.16
C PRO A 26 -17.62 2.34 -13.58
N PHE A 27 -18.04 3.33 -14.35
CA PHE A 27 -19.40 3.36 -14.91
C PHE A 27 -19.46 2.53 -16.20
N GLY A 28 -19.90 1.27 -16.06
CA GLY A 28 -20.37 0.42 -17.16
C GLY A 28 -19.36 -0.58 -17.72
N THR A 29 -19.56 -1.87 -17.41
CA THR A 29 -19.34 -3.04 -18.29
C THR A 29 -19.75 -4.31 -17.53
N THR A 30 -20.88 -4.91 -17.89
CA THR A 30 -21.25 -6.27 -17.46
C THR A 30 -21.02 -7.23 -18.63
N LEU A 31 -20.01 -8.09 -18.54
CA LEU A 31 -19.86 -9.24 -19.43
C LEU A 31 -20.14 -10.51 -18.63
N ARG A 32 -21.31 -11.11 -18.89
CA ARG A 32 -21.70 -12.43 -18.38
C ARG A 32 -21.14 -13.49 -19.32
N TYR A 33 -20.31 -14.40 -18.81
CA TYR A 33 -19.97 -15.65 -19.51
C TYR A 33 -20.52 -16.85 -18.74
N ASN A 34 -21.44 -17.57 -19.39
CA ASN A 34 -21.94 -18.87 -18.93
C ASN A 34 -21.08 -19.98 -19.55
N LEU A 35 -20.30 -20.71 -18.77
CA LEU A 35 -19.79 -22.02 -19.19
C LEU A 35 -20.55 -23.14 -18.48
N ARG A 36 -21.07 -24.08 -19.26
CA ARG A 36 -21.91 -25.20 -18.83
C ARG A 36 -21.13 -26.49 -19.04
N ILE A 37 -20.65 -27.11 -17.96
CA ILE A 37 -19.97 -28.41 -18.03
C ILE A 37 -21.03 -29.53 -18.01
N PRO A 38 -20.99 -30.52 -18.92
CA PRO A 38 -21.97 -31.60 -18.96
C PRO A 38 -21.85 -32.53 -17.74
N PRO A 39 -22.97 -32.90 -17.09
CA PRO A 39 -22.98 -33.61 -15.79
C PRO A 39 -22.34 -35.01 -15.81
N ARG A 40 -22.14 -35.62 -16.98
CA ARG A 40 -21.53 -36.95 -17.12
C ARG A 40 -20.02 -37.02 -16.83
N TRP A 41 -19.32 -35.88 -16.84
CA TRP A 41 -17.85 -35.83 -16.68
C TRP A 41 -17.39 -35.29 -15.32
N ALA A 42 -18.31 -34.73 -14.52
CA ALA A 42 -18.00 -34.14 -13.21
C ALA A 42 -17.35 -35.12 -12.20
N PRO A 43 -17.81 -36.38 -12.03
CA PRO A 43 -17.23 -37.26 -11.01
C PRO A 43 -15.81 -37.75 -11.36
N LEU A 44 -15.49 -37.90 -12.65
CA LEU A 44 -14.15 -38.32 -13.10
C LEU A 44 -13.10 -37.22 -12.88
N PHE A 45 -13.48 -35.95 -13.07
CA PHE A 45 -12.58 -34.81 -12.84
C PHE A 45 -12.25 -34.62 -11.35
N VAL A 46 -13.23 -34.85 -10.47
CA VAL A 46 -13.07 -34.74 -9.00
C VAL A 46 -12.18 -35.88 -8.45
N ALA A 47 -12.37 -37.11 -8.93
CA ALA A 47 -11.58 -38.26 -8.45
C ALA A 47 -10.09 -38.15 -8.85
N ALA A 48 -9.80 -37.68 -10.08
CA ALA A 48 -8.43 -37.53 -10.56
C ALA A 48 -7.64 -36.43 -9.81
N THR A 49 -8.31 -35.35 -9.40
CA THR A 49 -7.67 -34.26 -8.65
C THR A 49 -7.36 -34.62 -7.20
N VAL A 50 -8.24 -35.38 -6.54
CA VAL A 50 -8.04 -35.81 -5.13
C VAL A 50 -6.87 -36.80 -4.98
N LEU A 51 -6.69 -37.71 -5.94
CA LEU A 51 -5.60 -38.70 -5.92
C LEU A 51 -4.23 -38.08 -6.16
N LEU A 52 -4.13 -37.07 -7.03
CA LEU A 52 -2.86 -36.39 -7.31
C LEU A 52 -2.40 -35.48 -6.15
N LEU A 53 -3.34 -34.88 -5.42
CA LEU A 53 -3.03 -33.98 -4.29
C LEU A 53 -2.57 -34.73 -3.03
N SER A 54 -3.10 -35.92 -2.78
CA SER A 54 -2.76 -36.71 -1.58
C SER A 54 -1.37 -37.35 -1.65
N ALA A 55 -0.93 -37.80 -2.82
CA ALA A 55 0.40 -38.39 -3.00
C ALA A 55 1.55 -37.36 -2.97
N GLY A 56 1.32 -36.13 -3.46
CA GLY A 56 2.34 -35.08 -3.52
C GLY A 56 2.70 -34.48 -2.16
N ALA A 57 1.73 -34.36 -1.25
CA ALA A 57 1.92 -33.72 0.06
C ALA A 57 2.86 -34.49 1.00
N VAL A 58 2.84 -35.83 0.92
CA VAL A 58 3.66 -36.70 1.80
C VAL A 58 5.14 -36.67 1.39
N VAL A 59 5.43 -36.63 0.09
CA VAL A 59 6.81 -36.62 -0.43
C VAL A 59 7.49 -35.27 -0.18
N HIS A 60 6.76 -34.17 -0.27
CA HIS A 60 7.33 -32.83 -0.10
C HIS A 60 7.71 -32.52 1.35
N GLY A 61 6.94 -33.01 2.33
CA GLY A 61 7.22 -32.79 3.76
C GLY A 61 8.45 -33.51 4.29
N LEU A 62 8.88 -34.59 3.63
CA LEU A 62 10.08 -35.36 4.02
C LEU A 62 11.38 -34.78 3.45
N LEU A 63 11.32 -34.12 2.29
CA LEU A 63 12.52 -33.60 1.59
C LEU A 63 12.86 -32.16 1.96
N PHE A 64 11.91 -31.37 2.48
CA PHE A 64 12.11 -29.93 2.72
C PHE A 64 11.58 -29.51 4.11
N PRO A 65 12.39 -29.63 5.18
CA PRO A 65 12.01 -29.10 6.49
C PRO A 65 12.01 -27.56 6.48
N ALA A 66 10.98 -26.97 7.08
CA ALA A 66 10.76 -25.51 7.06
C ALA A 66 11.91 -24.73 7.73
N PRO A 67 12.38 -23.61 7.14
CA PRO A 67 13.40 -22.78 7.75
C PRO A 67 12.84 -22.02 8.97
N ARG A 68 13.60 -22.05 10.06
CA ARG A 68 13.35 -21.26 11.27
C ARG A 68 13.86 -19.84 11.07
N GLY A 69 13.04 -18.97 10.47
CA GLY A 69 13.35 -17.56 10.31
C GLY A 69 12.08 -16.72 10.35
N GLY A 70 11.82 -16.06 11.48
CA GLY A 70 10.69 -15.14 11.62
C GLY A 70 10.86 -13.95 10.69
N ILE A 71 9.80 -13.62 9.94
CA ILE A 71 9.73 -12.42 9.11
C ILE A 71 9.89 -11.20 10.03
N LYS A 72 10.96 -10.43 9.83
CA LYS A 72 11.14 -9.16 10.54
C LYS A 72 10.06 -8.18 10.08
N LYS A 73 9.48 -7.49 11.06
CA LYS A 73 8.40 -6.52 10.94
C LYS A 73 8.79 -5.47 9.89
N VAL A 74 8.09 -5.45 8.75
CA VAL A 74 8.18 -4.34 7.79
C VAL A 74 7.51 -3.14 8.46
N GLU A 75 8.30 -2.14 8.85
CA GLU A 75 7.79 -0.85 9.28
C GLU A 75 7.16 -0.16 8.08
N THR A 76 5.83 -0.05 8.10
CA THR A 76 5.05 0.64 7.09
C THR A 76 5.52 2.08 6.94
N ALA A 77 5.97 2.41 5.73
CA ALA A 77 6.41 3.74 5.33
C ALA A 77 5.36 4.81 5.68
N SER A 78 5.84 5.85 6.38
CA SER A 78 5.22 7.15 6.67
C SER A 78 3.78 7.32 6.20
N GLN A 79 2.84 7.17 7.15
CA GLN A 79 1.55 7.85 7.07
C GLN A 79 1.84 9.34 6.82
N GLU A 80 1.23 9.92 5.79
CA GLU A 80 1.14 11.37 5.67
C GLU A 80 0.38 11.86 6.91
N THR A 81 1.12 12.23 7.94
CA THR A 81 0.56 12.76 9.17
C THR A 81 -0.06 14.11 8.82
N LEU A 82 -1.36 14.23 9.09
CA LEU A 82 -2.08 15.49 9.02
C LEU A 82 -1.28 16.58 9.76
N PRO A 83 -1.32 17.85 9.32
CA PRO A 83 -0.65 18.96 10.02
C PRO A 83 -0.95 18.94 11.52
N ALA A 84 -0.02 19.39 12.36
CA ALA A 84 -0.13 19.32 13.82
C ALA A 84 -1.42 19.99 14.38
N ASP A 85 -1.98 20.94 13.63
CA ASP A 85 -3.21 21.67 13.97
C ASP A 85 -4.47 21.17 13.24
N HIS A 86 -4.39 20.04 12.53
CA HIS A 86 -5.57 19.45 11.92
C HIS A 86 -6.49 18.92 13.03
N PRO A 87 -7.77 19.31 13.07
CA PRO A 87 -8.70 18.82 14.08
C PRO A 87 -8.77 17.28 14.02
N PRO A 88 -8.90 16.58 15.16
CA PRO A 88 -9.04 15.14 15.14
C PRO A 88 -10.25 14.77 14.27
N VAL A 89 -10.05 13.82 13.34
CA VAL A 89 -11.12 13.35 12.46
C VAL A 89 -12.03 12.46 13.29
N GLU A 90 -13.00 13.08 13.96
CA GLU A 90 -13.99 12.39 14.79
C GLU A 90 -15.33 12.24 14.08
N LEU A 91 -16.04 11.17 14.40
CA LEU A 91 -17.42 11.01 13.99
C LEU A 91 -18.31 12.07 14.65
N PRO A 92 -19.11 12.82 13.89
CA PRO A 92 -20.04 13.79 14.47
C PRO A 92 -21.00 13.11 15.44
N GLN A 93 -21.32 13.79 16.54
CA GLN A 93 -22.20 13.25 17.59
C GLN A 93 -23.55 12.75 17.05
N GLN A 94 -24.13 13.49 16.10
CA GLN A 94 -25.37 13.12 15.41
C GLN A 94 -25.25 11.76 14.68
N VAL A 95 -24.08 11.45 14.11
CA VAL A 95 -23.83 10.17 13.44
C VAL A 95 -23.70 9.05 14.49
N LYS A 96 -23.00 9.30 15.60
CA LYS A 96 -22.88 8.34 16.71
C LYS A 96 -24.26 7.97 17.29
N GLU A 97 -25.13 8.97 17.46
CA GLU A 97 -26.51 8.81 17.92
C GLU A 97 -27.35 8.03 16.91
N ALA A 98 -27.28 8.38 15.62
CA ALA A 98 -28.00 7.65 14.57
C ALA A 98 -27.60 6.17 14.50
N ILE A 99 -26.31 5.85 14.63
CA ILE A 99 -25.84 4.45 14.66
C ILE A 99 -26.39 3.73 15.89
N ARG A 100 -26.42 4.38 17.06
CA ARG A 100 -26.96 3.82 18.30
C ARG A 100 -28.46 3.53 18.17
N GLU A 101 -29.25 4.49 17.71
CA GLU A 101 -30.70 4.33 17.52
C GLU A 101 -31.01 3.21 16.52
N LEU A 102 -30.25 3.13 15.43
CA LEU A 102 -30.39 2.06 14.45
C LEU A 102 -30.09 0.69 15.08
N ALA A 103 -29.04 0.60 15.91
CA ALA A 103 -28.69 -0.62 16.61
C ALA A 103 -29.76 -1.05 17.63
N GLU A 104 -30.35 -0.12 18.39
CA GLU A 104 -31.45 -0.43 19.32
C GLU A 104 -32.70 -0.92 18.59
N ARG A 105 -33.04 -0.31 17.44
CA ARG A 105 -34.12 -0.80 16.59
C ARG A 105 -33.86 -2.23 16.10
N ALA A 106 -32.63 -2.54 15.69
CA ALA A 106 -32.25 -3.89 15.27
C ALA A 106 -32.36 -4.92 16.40
N LYS A 107 -31.97 -4.56 17.63
CA LYS A 107 -32.15 -5.41 18.82
C LYS A 107 -33.63 -5.71 19.10
N GLY A 108 -34.53 -4.74 18.86
CA GLY A 108 -35.98 -4.94 18.98
C GLY A 108 -36.60 -5.78 17.86
N ALA A 109 -35.87 -6.02 16.76
CA ALA A 109 -36.30 -6.81 15.62
C ALA A 109 -35.20 -7.81 15.20
N PRO A 110 -34.90 -8.83 16.04
CA PRO A 110 -33.76 -9.72 15.83
C PRO A 110 -33.81 -10.50 14.51
N ASP A 111 -34.99 -10.77 13.97
CA ASP A 111 -35.12 -11.52 12.71
C ASP A 111 -35.17 -10.61 11.46
N ASP A 112 -35.14 -9.28 11.64
CA ASP A 112 -35.02 -8.33 10.54
C ASP A 112 -33.56 -8.21 10.08
N LEU A 113 -33.13 -9.17 9.27
CA LEU A 113 -31.76 -9.21 8.74
C LEU A 113 -31.42 -7.99 7.86
N ALA A 114 -32.40 -7.33 7.25
CA ALA A 114 -32.15 -6.12 6.48
C ALA A 114 -31.74 -4.96 7.40
N LEU A 115 -32.40 -4.82 8.55
CA LEU A 115 -32.05 -3.83 9.56
C LEU A 115 -30.69 -4.13 10.21
N TRP A 116 -30.40 -5.39 10.55
CA TRP A 116 -29.08 -5.79 11.05
C TRP A 116 -27.96 -5.49 10.05
N ARG A 117 -28.21 -5.67 8.74
CA ARG A 117 -27.25 -5.32 7.69
C ARG A 117 -26.99 -3.82 7.65
N GLN A 118 -28.02 -2.97 7.80
CA GLN A 118 -27.82 -1.51 7.87
C GLN A 118 -26.96 -1.11 9.08
N VAL A 119 -27.22 -1.71 10.25
CA VAL A 119 -26.41 -1.49 11.46
C VAL A 119 -24.97 -1.91 11.22
N ALA A 120 -24.76 -3.13 10.74
CA ALA A 120 -23.43 -3.70 10.53
C ALA A 120 -22.60 -2.86 9.55
N GLN A 121 -23.19 -2.41 8.44
CA GLN A 121 -22.53 -1.53 7.48
C GLN A 121 -22.21 -0.15 8.07
N ALA A 122 -23.13 0.44 8.82
CA ALA A 122 -22.92 1.75 9.45
C ALA A 122 -21.78 1.69 10.48
N GLN A 123 -21.77 0.67 11.32
CA GLN A 123 -20.73 0.42 12.30
C GLN A 123 -19.38 0.10 11.62
N TYR A 124 -19.38 -0.73 10.58
CA TYR A 124 -18.14 -1.04 9.84
C TYR A 124 -17.50 0.22 9.25
N ARG A 125 -18.31 1.10 8.67
CA ARG A 125 -17.84 2.41 8.15
C ARG A 125 -17.37 3.34 9.26
N ALA A 126 -18.05 3.36 10.41
CA ALA A 126 -17.61 4.11 11.58
C ALA A 126 -16.27 3.60 12.13
N GLY A 127 -15.99 2.31 11.96
CA GLY A 127 -14.73 1.65 12.32
C GLY A 127 -13.46 2.25 11.70
N PHE A 128 -13.57 2.94 10.56
CA PHE A 128 -12.44 3.66 9.94
C PHE A 128 -12.01 4.90 10.73
N PHE A 129 -12.89 5.44 11.57
CA PHE A 129 -12.64 6.63 12.39
C PHE A 129 -12.46 6.29 13.86
N ASP A 130 -13.22 5.31 14.35
CA ASP A 130 -13.16 4.83 15.72
C ASP A 130 -13.17 3.29 15.72
N PRO A 131 -12.01 2.65 16.01
CA PRO A 131 -11.87 1.20 16.02
C PRO A 131 -12.81 0.45 16.97
N ALA A 132 -13.43 1.14 17.94
CA ALA A 132 -14.45 0.53 18.79
C ALA A 132 -15.52 -0.13 17.92
N TYR A 133 -16.09 0.62 16.97
CA TYR A 133 -17.20 0.22 16.10
C TYR A 133 -16.95 -1.05 15.26
N LEU A 134 -15.70 -1.47 15.06
CA LEU A 134 -15.39 -2.74 14.40
C LEU A 134 -15.87 -3.94 15.23
N ASN A 135 -15.90 -3.84 16.56
CA ASN A 135 -16.40 -4.90 17.43
C ASN A 135 -17.92 -5.01 17.39
N GLU A 136 -18.62 -3.87 17.33
CA GLU A 136 -20.07 -3.80 17.16
C GLU A 136 -20.45 -4.33 15.78
N ALA A 137 -19.76 -3.88 14.72
CA ALA A 137 -19.98 -4.37 13.36
C ALA A 137 -19.81 -5.89 13.28
N ARG A 138 -18.76 -6.42 13.90
CA ARG A 138 -18.52 -7.87 13.99
C ARG A 138 -19.67 -8.60 14.67
N SER A 139 -20.23 -8.02 15.72
CA SER A 139 -21.37 -8.62 16.45
C SER A 139 -22.63 -8.61 15.59
N ALA A 140 -22.90 -7.51 14.89
CA ALA A 140 -24.03 -7.40 13.97
C ALA A 140 -23.92 -8.37 12.77
N TYR A 141 -22.74 -8.50 12.15
CA TYR A 141 -22.54 -9.48 11.07
C TYR A 141 -22.60 -10.93 11.55
N ARG A 142 -22.13 -11.24 12.77
CA ARG A 142 -22.30 -12.58 13.36
C ARG A 142 -23.77 -12.93 13.58
N HIS A 143 -24.56 -11.98 14.07
CA HIS A 143 -26.00 -12.15 14.22
C HIS A 143 -26.70 -12.47 12.88
N ILE A 144 -26.23 -11.86 11.79
CA ILE A 144 -26.68 -12.20 10.43
C ILE A 144 -26.30 -13.64 10.08
N LEU A 145 -25.04 -14.04 10.28
CA LEU A 145 -24.59 -15.40 9.98
C LEU A 145 -25.26 -16.50 10.81
N GLU A 146 -25.68 -16.21 12.05
CA GLU A 146 -26.44 -17.15 12.87
C GLU A 146 -27.78 -17.54 12.22
N ARG A 147 -28.36 -16.64 11.41
CA ARG A 147 -29.65 -16.83 10.73
C ARG A 147 -29.49 -17.17 9.25
N ALA A 148 -28.43 -16.68 8.63
CA ALA A 148 -28.08 -16.91 7.23
C ALA A 148 -26.58 -17.27 7.13
N PRO A 149 -26.21 -18.54 7.40
CA PRO A 149 -24.80 -18.97 7.49
C PRO A 149 -23.97 -18.73 6.24
N ASP A 150 -24.63 -18.69 5.08
CA ASP A 150 -24.01 -18.50 3.78
C ASP A 150 -24.09 -17.04 3.27
N ASP A 151 -24.49 -16.08 4.11
CA ASP A 151 -24.57 -14.66 3.72
C ASP A 151 -23.18 -14.12 3.32
N LEU A 152 -23.01 -13.94 2.01
CA LEU A 152 -21.73 -13.55 1.41
C LEU A 152 -21.22 -12.20 1.91
N GLU A 153 -22.11 -11.25 2.18
CA GLU A 153 -21.71 -9.93 2.65
C GLU A 153 -21.16 -10.02 4.07
N ALA A 154 -21.86 -10.72 4.95
CA ALA A 154 -21.43 -10.93 6.33
C ALA A 154 -20.13 -11.76 6.39
N LEU A 155 -19.98 -12.80 5.58
CA LEU A 155 -18.72 -13.57 5.47
C LEU A 155 -17.56 -12.67 5.05
N ARG A 156 -17.70 -11.90 3.97
CA ARG A 156 -16.64 -10.99 3.50
C ARG A 156 -16.32 -9.93 4.55
N ALA A 157 -17.34 -9.29 5.12
CA ALA A 157 -17.16 -8.24 6.12
C ALA A 157 -16.45 -8.76 7.38
N LEU A 158 -16.79 -9.95 7.87
CA LEU A 158 -16.11 -10.56 9.02
C LEU A 158 -14.66 -10.94 8.71
N GLY A 159 -14.38 -11.38 7.49
CA GLY A 159 -13.02 -11.56 6.98
C GLY A 159 -12.23 -10.25 7.02
N ASN A 160 -12.79 -9.17 6.49
CA ASN A 160 -12.16 -7.85 6.47
C ASN A 160 -11.97 -7.28 7.88
N ILE A 161 -12.96 -7.40 8.77
CA ILE A 161 -12.81 -6.95 10.17
C ILE A 161 -11.67 -7.72 10.85
N ALA A 162 -11.58 -9.02 10.64
CA ALA A 162 -10.49 -9.83 11.19
C ALA A 162 -9.13 -9.44 10.59
N TYR A 163 -9.08 -9.10 9.30
CA TYR A 163 -7.89 -8.54 8.64
C TYR A 163 -7.43 -7.24 9.34
N GLU A 164 -8.33 -6.27 9.49
CA GLU A 164 -8.04 -4.97 10.12
C GLU A 164 -7.58 -5.11 11.57
N GLN A 165 -8.20 -6.04 12.31
CA GLN A 165 -7.84 -6.36 13.70
C GLN A 165 -6.61 -7.28 13.83
N ARG A 166 -5.90 -7.54 12.72
CA ARG A 166 -4.69 -8.39 12.68
C ARG A 166 -4.91 -9.79 13.25
N GLN A 167 -6.05 -10.39 12.94
CA GLN A 167 -6.44 -11.77 13.29
C GLN A 167 -6.45 -12.66 12.04
N PRO A 168 -5.28 -12.98 11.46
CA PRO A 168 -5.21 -13.60 10.13
C PRO A 168 -5.84 -15.00 10.07
N ALA A 169 -5.74 -15.82 11.12
CA ALA A 169 -6.39 -17.14 11.16
C ALA A 169 -7.93 -17.05 11.08
N VAL A 170 -8.50 -16.03 11.72
CA VAL A 170 -9.95 -15.76 11.68
C VAL A 170 -10.35 -15.27 10.30
N ALA A 171 -9.57 -14.37 9.71
CA ALA A 171 -9.82 -13.85 8.36
C ALA A 171 -9.79 -14.97 7.30
N VAL A 172 -8.78 -15.86 7.34
CA VAL A 172 -8.69 -17.04 6.45
C VAL A 172 -9.95 -17.90 6.51
N THR A 173 -10.50 -18.10 7.71
CA THR A 173 -11.72 -18.92 7.90
C THR A 173 -12.89 -18.33 7.13
N TYR A 174 -13.18 -17.04 7.30
CA TYR A 174 -14.29 -16.37 6.62
C TYR A 174 -14.04 -16.23 5.11
N TYR A 175 -12.82 -15.88 4.69
CA TYR A 175 -12.50 -15.81 3.27
C TYR A 175 -12.63 -17.15 2.56
N ARG A 176 -12.23 -18.27 3.18
CA ARG A 176 -12.43 -19.61 2.60
C ARG A 176 -13.91 -19.96 2.47
N GLN A 177 -14.73 -19.64 3.47
CA GLN A 177 -16.19 -19.85 3.40
C GLN A 177 -16.82 -19.00 2.28
N TYR A 178 -16.42 -17.73 2.15
CA TYR A 178 -16.86 -16.86 1.06
C TYR A 178 -16.46 -17.42 -0.31
N LEU A 179 -15.18 -17.78 -0.48
CA LEU A 179 -14.63 -18.26 -1.76
C LEU A 179 -15.15 -19.65 -2.16
N ALA A 180 -15.65 -20.46 -1.21
CA ALA A 180 -16.35 -21.70 -1.54
C ALA A 180 -17.62 -21.44 -2.37
N GLN A 181 -18.25 -20.27 -2.18
CA GLN A 181 -19.42 -19.83 -2.93
C GLN A 181 -19.09 -18.91 -4.11
N LYS A 182 -18.01 -18.12 -3.98
CA LYS A 182 -17.53 -17.13 -4.97
C LYS A 182 -16.06 -17.35 -5.34
N PRO A 183 -15.71 -18.46 -6.00
CA PRO A 183 -14.31 -18.82 -6.29
C PRO A 183 -13.62 -17.90 -7.30
N ASP A 184 -14.38 -17.08 -8.03
CA ASP A 184 -13.91 -16.15 -9.05
C ASP A 184 -13.62 -14.74 -8.52
N ASP A 185 -13.87 -14.46 -7.23
CA ASP A 185 -13.54 -13.19 -6.61
C ASP A 185 -12.02 -13.08 -6.37
N LEU A 186 -11.34 -12.41 -7.31
CA LEU A 186 -9.90 -12.22 -7.29
C LEU A 186 -9.42 -11.31 -6.15
N GLU A 187 -10.25 -10.36 -5.70
CA GLU A 187 -9.92 -9.49 -4.57
C GLU A 187 -9.84 -10.31 -3.29
N VAL A 188 -10.90 -11.07 -2.99
CA VAL A 188 -10.94 -11.89 -1.76
C VAL A 188 -9.91 -13.03 -1.81
N ARG A 189 -9.61 -13.58 -3.00
CA ARG A 189 -8.49 -14.54 -3.17
C ARG A 189 -7.14 -13.90 -2.85
N THR A 190 -6.93 -12.65 -3.27
CA THR A 190 -5.70 -11.92 -2.95
C THR A 190 -5.62 -11.61 -1.45
N ASP A 191 -6.73 -11.21 -0.83
CA ASP A 191 -6.78 -11.00 0.63
C ASP A 191 -6.51 -12.28 1.42
N LEU A 192 -7.04 -13.42 0.95
CA LEU A 192 -6.69 -14.73 1.50
C LEU A 192 -5.18 -14.99 1.41
N GLY A 193 -4.56 -14.73 0.25
CA GLY A 193 -3.10 -14.82 0.09
C GLY A 193 -2.35 -13.96 1.11
N THR A 194 -2.82 -12.74 1.37
CA THR A 194 -2.23 -11.83 2.35
C THR A 194 -2.30 -12.38 3.76
N MET A 195 -3.43 -12.99 4.12
CA MET A 195 -3.60 -13.62 5.44
C MET A 195 -2.77 -14.89 5.59
N LEU A 196 -2.61 -15.68 4.53
CA LEU A 196 -1.71 -16.84 4.52
C LEU A 196 -0.26 -16.42 4.73
N LEU A 197 0.18 -15.35 4.07
CA LEU A 197 1.52 -14.78 4.26
C LEU A 197 1.73 -14.32 5.71
N ALA A 198 0.75 -13.65 6.31
CA ALA A 198 0.79 -13.22 7.70
C ALA A 198 0.85 -14.38 8.72
N LEU A 199 0.33 -15.56 8.34
CA LEU A 199 0.46 -16.80 9.13
C LEU A 199 1.79 -17.53 8.90
N GLY A 200 2.63 -17.05 7.98
CA GLY A 200 3.87 -17.72 7.59
C GLY A 200 3.67 -18.85 6.56
N GLU A 201 2.45 -19.08 6.07
CA GLU A 201 2.13 -20.03 4.99
C GLU A 201 2.54 -19.45 3.63
N THR A 202 3.82 -19.15 3.48
CA THR A 202 4.35 -18.36 2.37
C THR A 202 4.14 -19.03 1.01
N ASP A 203 4.36 -20.35 0.92
CA ASP A 203 4.17 -21.09 -0.33
C ASP A 203 2.70 -21.07 -0.79
N ASN A 204 1.76 -21.22 0.15
CA ASN A 204 0.33 -21.11 -0.14
C ASN A 204 -0.04 -19.70 -0.59
N ALA A 205 0.53 -18.67 0.03
CA ALA A 205 0.31 -17.28 -0.38
C ALA A 205 0.82 -17.02 -1.81
N LEU A 206 2.06 -17.42 -2.11
CA LEU A 206 2.66 -17.28 -3.44
C LEU A 206 1.83 -18.00 -4.50
N ALA A 207 1.44 -19.25 -4.24
CA ALA A 207 0.60 -20.02 -5.15
C ALA A 207 -0.77 -19.35 -5.38
N THR A 208 -1.35 -18.75 -4.33
CA THR A 208 -2.62 -18.03 -4.39
C THR A 208 -2.51 -16.79 -5.28
N TYR A 209 -1.48 -15.94 -5.09
CA TYR A 209 -1.27 -14.77 -5.93
C TYR A 209 -0.98 -15.15 -7.38
N GLN A 210 -0.15 -16.17 -7.61
CA GLN A 210 0.11 -16.68 -8.96
C GLN A 210 -1.16 -17.22 -9.62
N ALA A 211 -2.07 -17.84 -8.86
CA ALA A 211 -3.37 -18.26 -9.38
C ALA A 211 -4.23 -17.05 -9.80
N VAL A 212 -4.26 -15.99 -8.98
CA VAL A 212 -4.94 -14.73 -9.35
C VAL A 212 -4.36 -14.17 -10.64
N LEU A 213 -3.04 -14.19 -10.81
CA LEU A 213 -2.37 -13.68 -12.01
C LEU A 213 -2.55 -14.56 -13.25
N ARG A 214 -2.80 -15.87 -13.09
CA ARG A 214 -3.20 -16.73 -14.21
C ARG A 214 -4.57 -16.34 -14.75
N ASP A 215 -5.49 -15.95 -13.86
CA ASP A 215 -6.85 -15.57 -14.22
C ASP A 215 -6.91 -14.10 -14.72
N ASN A 216 -6.13 -13.22 -14.10
CA ASN A 216 -5.95 -11.83 -14.52
C ASN A 216 -4.46 -11.40 -14.44
N PRO A 217 -3.74 -11.44 -15.56
CA PRO A 217 -2.31 -11.10 -15.62
C PRO A 217 -1.96 -9.66 -15.20
N ASN A 218 -2.94 -8.76 -15.20
CA ASN A 218 -2.74 -7.34 -14.87
C ASN A 218 -3.31 -6.97 -13.49
N PHE A 219 -3.55 -7.95 -12.61
CA PHE A 219 -4.10 -7.69 -11.28
C PHE A 219 -3.04 -7.08 -10.35
N PHE A 220 -3.06 -5.76 -10.23
CA PHE A 220 -2.08 -4.95 -9.49
C PHE A 220 -1.74 -5.51 -8.10
N GLN A 221 -2.75 -5.77 -7.28
CA GLN A 221 -2.56 -6.18 -5.88
C GLN A 221 -1.82 -7.52 -5.77
N ALA A 222 -2.03 -8.45 -6.71
CA ALA A 222 -1.35 -9.74 -6.70
C ALA A 222 0.14 -9.60 -7.08
N HIS A 223 0.47 -8.74 -8.06
CA HIS A 223 1.88 -8.41 -8.37
C HIS A 223 2.56 -7.72 -7.19
N PHE A 224 1.90 -6.74 -6.57
CA PHE A 224 2.44 -6.02 -5.42
C PHE A 224 2.71 -6.98 -4.24
N ASN A 225 1.73 -7.82 -3.91
CA ASN A 225 1.86 -8.76 -2.80
C ASN A 225 2.87 -9.89 -3.07
N LEU A 226 3.05 -10.31 -4.34
CA LEU A 226 4.17 -11.17 -4.71
C LEU A 226 5.52 -10.49 -4.47
N GLY A 227 5.65 -9.21 -4.84
CA GLY A 227 6.84 -8.43 -4.57
C GLY A 227 7.19 -8.39 -3.09
N VAL A 228 6.19 -8.11 -2.24
CA VAL A 228 6.34 -8.10 -0.78
C VAL A 228 6.74 -9.48 -0.25
N ALA A 229 6.08 -10.55 -0.71
CA ALA A 229 6.37 -11.90 -0.28
C ALA A 229 7.79 -12.35 -0.67
N TYR A 230 8.20 -12.12 -1.92
CA TYR A 230 9.56 -12.44 -2.38
C TYR A 230 10.63 -11.61 -1.67
N HIS A 231 10.36 -10.33 -1.41
CA HIS A 231 11.28 -9.48 -0.66
C HIS A 231 11.48 -9.99 0.77
N GLY A 232 10.40 -10.38 1.46
CA GLY A 232 10.47 -11.00 2.79
C GLY A 232 11.24 -12.33 2.83
N LEU A 233 11.32 -13.03 1.70
CA LEU A 233 12.13 -14.25 1.53
C LEU A 233 13.59 -13.99 1.12
N GLY A 234 13.99 -12.73 0.92
CA GLY A 234 15.32 -12.37 0.40
C GLY A 234 15.52 -12.66 -1.09
N LYS A 235 14.43 -12.95 -1.82
CA LYS A 235 14.42 -13.18 -3.27
C LYS A 235 14.30 -11.86 -4.02
N THR A 236 15.38 -11.08 -3.97
CA THR A 236 15.39 -9.69 -4.45
C THR A 236 15.07 -9.57 -5.94
N GLU A 237 15.59 -10.45 -6.78
CA GLU A 237 15.33 -10.39 -8.23
C GLU A 237 13.84 -10.63 -8.55
N GLU A 238 13.24 -11.67 -7.96
CA GLU A 238 11.82 -11.97 -8.14
C GLU A 238 10.93 -10.87 -7.55
N ALA A 239 11.31 -10.30 -6.41
CA ALA A 239 10.62 -9.17 -5.81
C ALA A 239 10.60 -7.96 -6.73
N MET A 240 11.76 -7.62 -7.30
CA MET A 240 11.90 -6.48 -8.22
C MET A 240 11.13 -6.69 -9.51
N ALA A 241 11.11 -7.92 -10.06
CA ALA A 241 10.30 -8.26 -11.22
C ALA A 241 8.79 -8.10 -10.93
N ALA A 242 8.33 -8.58 -9.77
CA ALA A 242 6.94 -8.47 -9.36
C ALA A 242 6.53 -7.01 -9.10
N PHE A 243 7.36 -6.22 -8.41
CA PHE A 243 7.09 -4.79 -8.21
C PHE A 243 7.10 -3.99 -9.52
N ALA A 244 8.00 -4.32 -10.47
CA ALA A 244 8.00 -3.69 -11.78
C ALA A 244 6.66 -3.93 -12.50
N ARG A 245 6.14 -5.17 -12.46
CA ARG A 245 4.80 -5.47 -12.98
C ARG A 245 3.70 -4.74 -12.24
N ALA A 246 3.79 -4.63 -10.91
CA ALA A 246 2.84 -3.83 -10.14
C ALA A 246 2.84 -2.36 -10.58
N SER A 247 4.01 -1.76 -10.81
CA SER A 247 4.12 -0.38 -11.33
C SER A 247 3.50 -0.25 -12.74
N GLU A 248 3.76 -1.20 -13.63
CA GLU A 248 3.15 -1.22 -14.98
C GLU A 248 1.62 -1.25 -14.92
N THR A 249 1.07 -2.08 -14.03
CA THR A 249 -0.37 -2.33 -13.88
C THR A 249 -1.06 -1.41 -12.88
N ALA A 250 -0.37 -0.39 -12.37
CA ALA A 250 -0.90 0.50 -11.34
C ALA A 250 -2.22 1.17 -11.80
N PRO A 251 -3.24 1.26 -10.93
CA PRO A 251 -4.54 1.82 -11.28
C PRO A 251 -4.50 3.33 -11.50
N ASP A 252 -3.51 4.03 -10.93
CA ASP A 252 -3.27 5.46 -11.11
C ASP A 252 -1.77 5.81 -10.94
N ASP A 253 -1.42 7.04 -11.33
CA ASP A 253 -0.03 7.52 -11.29
C ASP A 253 0.51 7.71 -9.86
N ARG A 254 -0.35 8.00 -8.88
CA ARG A 254 0.07 8.14 -7.49
C ARG A 254 0.53 6.79 -6.95
N ILE A 255 -0.25 5.73 -7.19
CA ILE A 255 0.09 4.37 -6.80
C ILE A 255 1.33 3.88 -7.55
N ARG A 256 1.44 4.17 -8.87
CA ARG A 256 2.65 3.89 -9.65
C ARG A 256 3.89 4.50 -9.00
N GLN A 257 3.84 5.79 -8.68
CA GLN A 257 4.95 6.50 -8.03
C GLN A 257 5.30 5.92 -6.66
N GLN A 258 4.31 5.50 -5.87
CA GLN A 258 4.55 4.85 -4.58
C GLN A 258 5.31 3.52 -4.75
N VAL A 259 4.94 2.72 -5.76
CA VAL A 259 5.64 1.47 -6.09
C VAL A 259 7.05 1.76 -6.63
N ASP A 260 7.22 2.76 -7.50
CA ASP A 260 8.53 3.14 -8.03
C ASP A 260 9.49 3.65 -6.93
N GLN A 261 8.97 4.38 -5.95
CA GLN A 261 9.73 4.80 -4.77
C GLN A 261 10.11 3.60 -3.88
N LEU A 262 9.22 2.61 -3.74
CA LEU A 262 9.54 1.36 -3.04
C LEU A 262 10.65 0.59 -3.77
N ILE A 263 10.55 0.44 -5.09
CA ILE A 263 11.57 -0.16 -5.96
C ILE A 263 12.92 0.55 -5.78
N ALA A 264 12.93 1.88 -5.77
CA ALA A 264 14.14 2.68 -5.57
C ALA A 264 14.77 2.45 -4.19
N ARG A 265 13.94 2.41 -3.13
CA ARG A 265 14.39 2.10 -1.76
C ARG A 265 14.96 0.69 -1.67
N ILE A 266 14.27 -0.33 -2.18
CA ILE A 266 14.77 -1.71 -2.17
C ILE A 266 16.07 -1.86 -2.96
N ARG A 267 16.27 -1.09 -4.05
CA ARG A 267 17.57 -1.05 -4.75
C ARG A 267 18.66 -0.37 -3.94
N GLY A 268 18.31 0.67 -3.18
CA GLY A 268 19.22 1.38 -2.28
C GLY A 268 19.57 0.59 -1.01
N ASP A 269 18.61 -0.13 -0.44
CA ASP A 269 18.72 -0.97 0.76
C ASP A 269 19.27 -2.37 0.42
N GLY A 270 18.95 -2.89 -0.76
CA GLY A 270 19.46 -4.13 -1.33
C GLY A 270 20.89 -4.00 -1.89
N ALA A 271 21.47 -2.80 -1.85
CA ALA A 271 22.91 -2.65 -1.96
C ALA A 271 23.57 -3.07 -0.63
N GLU A 272 23.54 -4.36 -0.28
CA GLU A 272 24.28 -4.85 0.89
C GLU A 272 25.18 -6.07 0.63
N SER A 273 26.43 -5.87 1.04
CA SER A 273 27.46 -6.82 1.49
C SER A 273 28.49 -7.37 0.47
N PRO A 274 29.80 -7.09 0.67
CA PRO A 274 30.90 -7.42 -0.25
C PRO A 274 31.32 -8.91 -0.21
N ALA A 275 30.38 -9.84 -0.08
CA ALA A 275 30.68 -11.25 0.16
C ALA A 275 30.63 -12.15 -1.10
N LYS A 276 30.27 -11.63 -2.29
CA LYS A 276 30.10 -12.48 -3.49
C LYS A 276 30.77 -11.99 -4.77
N ALA A 277 31.59 -10.93 -4.71
CA ALA A 277 32.35 -10.42 -5.86
C ALA A 277 33.87 -10.59 -5.71
N ALA A 278 34.33 -11.48 -4.83
CA ALA A 278 35.73 -11.89 -4.78
C ALA A 278 35.96 -13.05 -5.75
N GLN A 279 36.00 -12.74 -7.05
CA GLN A 279 36.70 -13.54 -8.06
C GLN A 279 36.88 -12.71 -9.34
N ASP A 280 38.13 -12.29 -9.52
CA ASP A 280 38.84 -12.04 -10.78
C ASP A 280 38.50 -10.80 -11.61
N THR A 281 39.11 -9.67 -11.25
CA THR A 281 40.08 -8.83 -12.01
C THR A 281 39.98 -7.32 -11.65
N PRO A 282 41.10 -6.57 -11.64
CA PRO A 282 41.13 -5.22 -11.05
C PRO A 282 40.75 -4.12 -12.06
N SER A 283 39.93 -3.17 -11.62
CA SER A 283 39.75 -1.84 -12.22
C SER A 283 39.32 -0.82 -11.13
N PRO A 284 39.64 0.47 -11.31
CA PRO A 284 40.15 1.37 -10.26
C PRO A 284 39.07 1.88 -9.29
N PRO A 285 39.43 2.47 -8.13
CA PRO A 285 38.47 2.77 -7.08
C PRO A 285 37.56 3.95 -7.49
N ALA A 286 36.25 3.73 -7.43
CA ALA A 286 35.28 4.82 -7.35
C ALA A 286 35.23 5.31 -5.89
N GLU A 287 35.64 6.55 -5.67
CA GLU A 287 35.63 7.21 -4.37
C GLU A 287 34.21 7.27 -3.79
N SER A 288 34.07 7.02 -2.48
CA SER A 288 32.85 7.30 -1.73
C SER A 288 32.42 8.76 -1.95
N PRO A 289 31.12 9.07 -2.15
CA PRO A 289 30.70 10.44 -2.42
C PRO A 289 31.09 11.35 -1.25
N SER A 290 31.82 12.43 -1.52
CA SER A 290 32.18 13.44 -0.52
C SER A 290 30.94 14.16 0.02
N PHE A 291 31.05 14.82 1.18
CA PHE A 291 29.97 15.67 1.69
C PHE A 291 29.50 16.69 0.64
N ARG A 292 30.42 17.24 -0.16
CA ARG A 292 30.07 18.16 -1.26
C ARG A 292 29.18 17.49 -2.31
N ALA A 293 29.54 16.29 -2.76
CA ALA A 293 28.73 15.55 -3.73
C ALA A 293 27.34 15.22 -3.18
N ALA A 294 27.25 14.84 -1.90
CA ALA A 294 25.97 14.57 -1.25
C ALA A 294 25.12 15.83 -1.08
N ALA A 295 25.73 16.96 -0.70
CA ALA A 295 25.05 18.23 -0.56
C ALA A 295 24.56 18.76 -1.91
N GLU A 296 25.36 18.69 -2.97
CA GLU A 296 24.92 19.06 -4.33
C GLU A 296 23.75 18.20 -4.80
N SER A 297 23.81 16.89 -4.53
CA SER A 297 22.74 15.95 -4.84
C SER A 297 21.44 16.30 -4.12
N LEU A 298 21.51 16.74 -2.86
CA LEU A 298 20.35 17.20 -2.07
C LEU A 298 19.61 18.36 -2.77
N PHE A 299 20.33 19.37 -3.28
CA PHE A 299 19.70 20.48 -3.98
C PHE A 299 19.11 20.05 -5.32
N ARG A 300 19.81 19.20 -6.08
CA ARG A 300 19.35 18.72 -7.40
C ARG A 300 18.18 17.76 -7.33
N GLN A 301 18.04 17.00 -6.25
CA GLN A 301 16.94 16.07 -6.03
C GLN A 301 15.73 16.70 -5.33
N ASN A 302 15.79 17.97 -4.93
CA ASN A 302 14.64 18.66 -4.38
C ASN A 302 13.53 18.77 -5.46
N PRO A 303 12.29 18.30 -5.25
CA PRO A 303 11.27 18.28 -6.29
C PRO A 303 10.88 19.65 -6.88
N VAL A 304 11.04 20.71 -6.09
CA VAL A 304 10.63 22.08 -6.48
C VAL A 304 11.83 22.88 -6.98
N MET A 305 12.95 22.81 -6.26
CA MET A 305 14.18 23.56 -6.56
C MET A 305 15.08 22.85 -7.57
N GLY A 306 15.15 21.52 -7.54
CA GLY A 306 16.08 20.69 -8.31
C GLY A 306 16.06 20.96 -9.81
N PRO A 307 14.88 20.93 -10.49
CA PRO A 307 14.77 21.26 -11.91
C PRO A 307 15.20 22.69 -12.26
N ARG A 308 15.34 23.56 -11.25
CA ARG A 308 15.72 24.97 -11.39
C ARG A 308 17.18 25.23 -11.02
N VAL A 309 17.90 24.26 -10.45
CA VAL A 309 19.33 24.41 -10.10
C VAL A 309 20.15 24.47 -11.39
N ASP A 310 20.70 25.64 -11.66
CA ASP A 310 21.63 25.89 -12.76
C ASP A 310 23.01 25.32 -12.43
N ARG A 311 23.61 25.81 -11.34
CA ARG A 311 24.93 25.38 -10.87
C ARG A 311 25.10 25.61 -9.38
N ILE A 312 26.07 24.91 -8.80
CA ILE A 312 26.46 25.06 -7.40
C ILE A 312 27.94 25.40 -7.38
N GLU A 313 28.29 26.50 -6.73
CA GLU A 313 29.66 26.99 -6.64
C GLU A 313 30.11 26.98 -5.19
N TRP A 314 31.13 26.17 -4.87
CA TRP A 314 31.73 26.14 -3.54
C TRP A 314 32.77 27.25 -3.42
N ALA A 315 32.54 28.18 -2.50
CA ALA A 315 33.52 29.21 -2.15
C ALA A 315 34.63 28.64 -1.25
N ASN A 316 34.28 27.68 -0.39
CA ASN A 316 35.22 26.92 0.44
C ASN A 316 34.61 25.57 0.85
N GLU A 317 35.10 24.89 1.88
CA GLU A 317 34.55 23.59 2.31
C GLU A 317 33.16 23.69 2.94
N ASP A 318 32.80 24.86 3.46
CA ASP A 318 31.63 25.05 4.31
C ASP A 318 30.66 26.07 3.76
N TRP A 319 30.92 26.59 2.56
CA TRP A 319 30.09 27.60 1.94
C TRP A 319 29.94 27.36 0.44
N ALA A 320 28.70 27.27 -0.02
CA ALA A 320 28.36 27.22 -1.43
C ALA A 320 27.22 28.17 -1.80
N LYS A 321 27.22 28.58 -3.06
CA LYS A 321 26.13 29.31 -3.72
C LYS A 321 25.39 28.37 -4.65
N VAL A 322 24.07 28.30 -4.53
CA VAL A 322 23.17 27.48 -5.35
C VAL A 322 22.42 28.41 -6.27
N TYR A 323 22.85 28.49 -7.53
CA TYR A 323 22.23 29.34 -8.54
C TYR A 323 20.99 28.65 -9.10
N VAL A 324 19.84 29.33 -9.02
CA VAL A 324 18.55 28.80 -9.45
C VAL A 324 17.87 29.72 -10.46
N ARG A 325 17.20 29.13 -11.46
CA ARG A 325 16.44 29.85 -12.49
C ARG A 325 14.96 29.93 -12.12
N ASP A 326 14.36 31.10 -12.30
CA ASP A 326 12.92 31.34 -12.15
C ASP A 326 12.35 30.84 -10.82
N PHE A 327 13.13 30.81 -9.73
CA PHE A 327 12.67 30.29 -8.43
C PHE A 327 12.02 31.41 -7.61
N PRO A 328 10.70 31.39 -7.39
CA PRO A 328 9.94 32.57 -6.98
C PRO A 328 9.99 32.81 -5.47
N MET A 329 11.19 32.88 -4.87
CA MET A 329 11.36 33.02 -3.42
C MET A 329 10.74 34.30 -2.85
N ASP A 330 10.79 35.42 -3.57
CA ASP A 330 10.20 36.67 -3.08
C ASP A 330 8.68 36.69 -3.20
N GLN A 331 8.11 35.84 -4.06
CA GLN A 331 6.66 35.69 -4.23
C GLN A 331 6.07 34.70 -3.21
N MET A 332 6.90 33.95 -2.50
CA MET A 332 6.47 33.08 -1.41
C MET A 332 6.14 33.89 -0.16
N GLY A 333 4.97 33.65 0.42
CA GLY A 333 4.62 34.16 1.74
C GLY A 333 5.58 33.66 2.83
N ASN A 334 5.65 34.37 3.96
CA ASN A 334 6.57 34.06 5.07
C ASN A 334 6.47 32.60 5.54
N GLU A 335 5.26 32.05 5.64
CA GLU A 335 5.03 30.65 6.04
C GLU A 335 5.68 29.66 5.07
N MET A 336 5.48 29.85 3.76
CA MET A 336 6.04 28.95 2.74
C MET A 336 7.57 29.05 2.68
N ARG A 337 8.14 30.25 2.88
CA ARG A 337 9.60 30.43 2.99
C ARG A 337 10.17 29.72 4.22
N ASN A 338 9.51 29.83 5.37
CA ASN A 338 9.93 29.15 6.59
C ASN A 338 9.88 27.63 6.42
N LEU A 339 8.81 27.09 5.85
CA LEU A 339 8.68 25.66 5.55
C LEU A 339 9.77 25.16 4.60
N PHE A 340 10.06 25.93 3.54
CA PHE A 340 11.15 25.61 2.62
C PHE A 340 12.50 25.59 3.37
N ARG A 341 12.78 26.62 4.17
CA ARG A 341 14.00 26.75 4.96
C ARG A 341 14.19 25.57 5.92
N GLU A 342 13.18 25.28 6.74
CA GLU A 342 13.23 24.20 7.73
C GLU A 342 13.47 22.82 7.08
N ARG A 343 12.77 22.52 5.98
CA ARG A 343 12.97 21.26 5.25
C ARG A 343 14.37 21.13 4.67
N MET A 344 14.92 22.22 4.14
CA MET A 344 16.27 22.21 3.59
C MET A 344 17.33 22.08 4.69
N LEU A 345 17.21 22.83 5.78
CA LEU A 345 18.11 22.74 6.94
C LEU A 345 18.10 21.33 7.55
N SER A 346 16.92 20.71 7.69
CA SER A 346 16.78 19.33 8.17
C SER A 346 17.55 18.33 7.31
N ARG A 347 17.45 18.42 5.97
CA ARG A 347 18.20 17.54 5.06
C ARG A 347 19.70 17.83 5.08
N ILE A 348 20.11 19.09 5.23
CA ILE A 348 21.53 19.45 5.37
C ILE A 348 22.09 18.85 6.66
N ARG A 349 21.35 18.93 7.78
CA ARG A 349 21.72 18.31 9.06
C ARG A 349 21.94 16.81 8.93
N GLU A 350 21.03 16.11 8.26
CA GLU A 350 21.15 14.66 8.01
C GLU A 350 22.44 14.31 7.25
N GLN A 351 22.79 15.10 6.21
CA GLN A 351 24.07 14.90 5.51
C GLN A 351 25.27 15.22 6.42
N LYS A 352 25.20 16.29 7.21
CA LYS A 352 26.27 16.61 8.18
C LYS A 352 26.48 15.48 9.19
N GLU A 353 25.42 14.89 9.71
CA GLU A 353 25.49 13.73 10.62
C GLU A 353 26.13 12.52 9.93
N ARG A 354 25.68 12.19 8.72
CA ARG A 354 26.23 11.09 7.91
C ARG A 354 27.73 11.24 7.66
N PHE A 355 28.20 12.45 7.39
CA PHE A 355 29.60 12.75 7.10
C PHE A 355 30.39 13.25 8.32
N ARG A 356 29.79 13.23 9.52
CA ARG A 356 30.39 13.67 10.79
C ARG A 356 30.96 15.11 10.74
N ILE A 357 30.25 16.01 10.07
CA ILE A 357 30.59 17.44 9.96
C ILE A 357 29.98 18.21 11.13
N ALA A 358 30.80 18.58 12.12
CA ALA A 358 30.35 19.32 13.30
C ALA A 358 30.26 20.85 13.09
N ARG A 359 31.02 21.39 12.14
CA ARG A 359 31.07 22.82 11.82
C ARG A 359 29.82 23.27 11.04
N THR A 360 29.48 24.55 11.11
CA THR A 360 28.35 25.12 10.37
C THR A 360 28.65 25.14 8.87
N VAL A 361 27.70 24.67 8.06
CA VAL A 361 27.75 24.73 6.60
C VAL A 361 26.68 25.70 6.11
N ARG A 362 27.04 26.58 5.19
CA ARG A 362 26.20 27.62 4.63
C ARG A 362 25.94 27.39 3.15
N PHE A 363 24.67 27.45 2.76
CA PHE A 363 24.24 27.51 1.37
C PHE A 363 23.44 28.79 1.12
N GLU A 364 23.84 29.56 0.12
CA GLU A 364 23.11 30.73 -0.35
C GLU A 364 22.33 30.35 -1.60
N VAL A 365 21.00 30.48 -1.58
CA VAL A 365 20.16 30.32 -2.77
C VAL A 365 20.20 31.64 -3.54
N VAL A 366 20.74 31.60 -4.75
CA VAL A 366 21.02 32.78 -5.56
C VAL A 366 20.18 32.77 -6.82
N ASP A 367 19.55 33.90 -7.12
CA ASP A 367 18.86 34.09 -8.40
C ASP A 367 19.90 34.11 -9.54
N HIS A 368 19.75 33.19 -10.50
CA HIS A 368 20.73 33.04 -11.59
C HIS A 368 20.89 34.32 -12.43
N THR A 369 19.81 35.07 -12.62
CA THR A 369 19.75 36.23 -13.53
C THR A 369 20.33 37.48 -12.88
N THR A 370 19.99 37.72 -11.61
CA THR A 370 20.34 38.95 -10.88
C THR A 370 21.56 38.79 -9.98
N GLY A 371 21.96 37.55 -9.67
CA GLY A 371 23.04 37.25 -8.72
C GLY A 371 22.70 37.59 -7.27
N ARG A 372 21.45 37.96 -6.98
CA ARG A 372 20.98 38.31 -5.63
C ARG A 372 20.76 37.05 -4.79
N VAL A 373 21.24 37.08 -3.55
CA VAL A 373 20.92 36.04 -2.56
C VAL A 373 19.47 36.18 -2.14
N MET A 374 18.68 35.15 -2.39
CA MET A 374 17.26 35.08 -2.06
C MET A 374 17.00 34.44 -0.70
N GLU A 375 17.87 33.52 -0.26
CA GLU A 375 17.77 32.84 1.03
C GLU A 375 19.13 32.31 1.46
N THR A 376 19.37 32.28 2.78
CA THR A 376 20.59 31.74 3.38
C THR A 376 20.23 30.59 4.31
N LEU A 377 20.75 29.41 4.01
CA LEU A 377 20.59 28.18 4.79
C LEU A 377 21.90 27.93 5.53
N ALA A 378 21.94 28.13 6.84
CA ALA A 378 23.11 27.85 7.67
C ALA A 378 22.73 26.85 8.76
N GLU A 379 23.40 25.69 8.77
CA GLU A 379 23.15 24.58 9.70
C GLU A 379 24.45 24.01 10.25
#